data_AF-A0A2J8SGY1-F1
#
_entry.id   AF-A0A2J8SGY1-F1
#
_cell.length_a   1.000
_cell.length_b   1.000
_cell.length_c   1.000
_cell.angle_alpha   90.00
_cell.angle_beta   90.00
_cell.angle_gamma   90.00
#
_symmetry.space_group_name_H-M   'P 1'
#
loop_
_entity.id
_entity.type
_entity.pdbx_description
1 polymer ?
#
loop_
_entity_poly.entity_id
_entity_poly.type
_entity_poly.pdbx_seq_one_letter_code
_entity_poly.pdbx_strand_id
1 'polypeptide(L)'
;MDPGSRWRNLPSGPSLKHLTDPSYGIPREQQKAALQELTRAHVESFNYAVHEGLGLAVQSTYSSKRDHLQRGQRLSSRMPGPKVYLPWEVDSR
;
A
#
# COMPACT_ATOMS: atom_id res chain seq x y z
N MET A 1 36.35 32.25 -10.44
CA MET A 1 34.90 32.01 -10.30
C MET A 1 34.51 32.39 -8.87
N ASP A 2 33.58 33.34 -8.71
CA ASP A 2 33.10 33.77 -7.38
C ASP A 2 32.19 32.69 -6.78
N PRO A 3 32.57 32.06 -5.65
CA PRO A 3 31.77 31.02 -5.01
C PRO A 3 30.41 31.52 -4.48
N GLY A 4 30.16 32.83 -4.40
CA GLY A 4 28.88 33.38 -3.99
C GLY A 4 27.80 33.34 -5.08
N SER A 5 28.17 33.24 -6.36
CA SER A 5 27.23 33.32 -7.48
C SER A 5 26.24 32.15 -7.53
N ARG A 6 26.68 30.95 -7.12
CA ARG A 6 25.88 29.70 -7.07
C ARG A 6 24.68 29.75 -6.11
N TRP A 7 24.70 30.64 -5.12
CA TRP A 7 23.68 30.68 -4.08
C TRP A 7 22.71 31.87 -4.20
N ARG A 8 22.98 32.84 -5.10
CA ARG A 8 22.15 34.05 -5.26
C ARG A 8 20.77 33.78 -5.86
N ASN A 9 20.59 32.68 -6.58
CA ASN A 9 19.35 32.31 -7.28
C ASN A 9 18.61 31.13 -6.63
N LEU A 10 18.90 30.82 -5.37
CA LEU A 10 18.14 29.78 -4.65
C LEU A 10 16.68 30.24 -4.48
N PRO A 11 15.70 29.33 -4.66
CA PRO A 11 14.33 29.60 -4.27
C PRO A 11 14.26 30.01 -2.80
N SER A 12 13.35 30.94 -2.48
CA SER A 12 13.05 31.25 -1.09
C SER A 12 12.64 29.98 -0.34
N GLY A 13 13.09 29.88 0.92
CA GLY A 13 12.83 28.71 1.77
C GLY A 13 11.33 28.44 1.97
N PRO A 14 10.99 27.28 2.58
CA PRO A 14 9.61 26.94 2.87
C PRO A 14 8.93 28.05 3.67
N SER A 15 7.68 28.38 3.32
CA SER A 15 6.88 29.42 3.98
C SER A 15 5.44 28.95 4.15
N LEU A 16 4.74 29.54 5.12
CA LEU A 16 3.34 29.25 5.42
C LEU A 16 2.34 29.94 4.48
N LYS A 17 2.79 30.46 3.33
CA LYS A 17 1.97 31.24 2.40
C LYS A 17 0.74 30.52 1.82
N HIS A 18 0.70 29.19 1.94
CA HIS A 18 -0.40 28.36 1.46
C HIS A 18 -1.39 27.97 2.56
N LEU A 19 -1.18 28.37 3.82
CA LEU A 19 -2.04 27.96 4.93
C LEU A 19 -3.46 28.52 4.85
N THR A 20 -3.62 29.69 4.22
CA THR A 20 -4.90 30.35 3.99
C THR A 20 -5.47 30.10 2.59
N ASP A 21 -4.83 29.24 1.80
CA ASP A 21 -5.34 28.86 0.48
C ASP A 21 -6.65 28.07 0.66
N PRO A 22 -7.75 28.40 -0.04
CA PRO A 22 -9.00 27.65 0.07
C PRO A 22 -8.85 26.16 -0.30
N SER A 23 -7.82 25.83 -1.08
CA SER A 23 -7.47 24.45 -1.43
C SER A 23 -6.52 23.78 -0.43
N TYR A 24 -6.12 24.46 0.64
CA TYR A 24 -5.27 23.88 1.67
C TYR A 24 -5.95 22.65 2.30
N GLY A 25 -5.21 21.55 2.39
CA GLY A 25 -5.73 20.27 2.90
C GLY A 25 -6.54 19.46 1.89
N ILE A 26 -6.91 20.01 0.74
CA ILE A 26 -7.61 19.27 -0.32
C ILE A 26 -6.57 18.53 -1.18
N PRO A 27 -6.59 17.18 -1.24
CA PRO A 27 -5.72 16.44 -2.13
C PRO A 27 -5.98 16.85 -3.57
N ARG A 28 -4.91 17.19 -4.30
CA ARG A 28 -4.99 17.45 -5.74
C ARG A 28 -5.27 16.14 -6.47
N GLU A 29 -5.91 16.26 -7.64
CA GLU A 29 -6.16 15.14 -8.56
C GLU A 29 -4.86 14.38 -8.89
N GLN A 30 -3.77 15.13 -9.07
CA GLN A 30 -2.44 14.57 -9.33
C GLN A 30 -1.48 14.98 -8.21
N GLN A 31 -0.98 13.99 -7.47
CA GLN A 31 0.07 14.19 -6.48
C GLN A 31 1.45 14.32 -7.13
N LYS A 32 2.36 15.05 -6.48
CA LYS A 32 3.74 15.20 -6.98
C LYS A 32 4.38 13.82 -7.15
N ALA A 33 4.88 13.53 -8.35
CA ALA A 33 5.49 12.23 -8.67
C ALA A 33 6.55 11.81 -7.63
N ALA A 34 7.45 12.72 -7.25
CA ALA A 34 8.47 12.45 -6.25
C ALA A 34 7.91 11.99 -4.89
N LEU A 35 6.73 12.47 -4.47
CA LEU A 35 6.08 11.98 -3.24
C LEU A 35 5.51 10.57 -3.42
N GLN A 36 4.97 10.28 -4.60
CA GLN A 36 4.48 8.93 -4.92
C GLN A 36 5.64 7.91 -4.93
N GLU A 37 6.77 8.28 -5.57
CA GLU A 37 8.01 7.49 -5.59
C GLU A 37 8.45 7.08 -4.19
N LEU A 38 8.48 8.04 -3.25
CA LEU A 38 8.88 7.79 -1.86
C LEU A 38 8.00 6.74 -1.16
N THR A 39 6.72 6.69 -1.52
CA THR A 39 5.74 5.76 -0.93
C THR A 39 5.54 4.48 -1.72
N ARG A 40 6.10 4.38 -2.94
CA ARG A 40 5.82 3.28 -3.88
C ARG A 40 6.02 1.91 -3.26
N ALA A 41 7.15 1.69 -2.60
CA ALA A 41 7.47 0.39 -2.02
C ALA A 41 6.43 -0.09 -0.99
N HIS A 42 5.84 0.84 -0.23
CA HIS A 42 4.80 0.51 0.75
C HIS A 42 3.49 0.15 0.06
N VAL A 43 3.10 0.92 -0.96
CA VAL A 43 1.89 0.68 -1.75
C VAL A 43 2.00 -0.67 -2.47
N GLU A 44 3.12 -0.95 -3.13
CA GLU A 44 3.34 -2.19 -3.87
C GLU A 44 3.37 -3.40 -2.94
N SER A 45 4.04 -3.30 -1.78
CA SER A 45 4.08 -4.35 -0.77
C SER A 45 2.68 -4.70 -0.25
N PHE A 46 1.87 -3.68 0.06
CA PHE A 46 0.49 -3.87 0.50
C PHE A 46 -0.36 -4.53 -0.60
N ASN A 47 -0.30 -4.01 -1.83
CA ASN A 47 -1.05 -4.55 -2.96
C ASN A 47 -0.70 -6.02 -3.20
N TYR A 48 0.59 -6.38 -3.16
CA TYR A 48 1.02 -7.76 -3.28
C TYR A 48 0.46 -8.63 -2.15
N ALA A 49 0.56 -8.18 -0.89
CA ALA A 49 0.06 -8.92 0.26
C ALA A 49 -1.46 -9.20 0.17
N VAL A 50 -2.23 -8.22 -0.30
CA VAL A 50 -3.69 -8.32 -0.46
C VAL A 50 -4.09 -9.21 -1.62
N HIS A 51 -3.47 -9.05 -2.79
CA HIS A 51 -3.88 -9.76 -4.01
C HIS A 51 -3.34 -11.19 -4.07
N GLU A 52 -2.07 -11.39 -3.68
CA GLU A 52 -1.37 -12.67 -3.86
C GLU A 52 -0.96 -13.28 -2.50
N GLY A 53 -0.33 -12.47 -1.65
CA GLY A 53 0.31 -12.93 -0.42
C GLY A 53 -0.64 -13.63 0.56
N LEU A 54 -1.85 -13.09 0.75
CA LEU A 54 -2.84 -13.66 1.65
C LEU A 54 -3.29 -15.06 1.18
N GLY A 55 -3.49 -15.25 -0.12
CA GLY A 55 -3.85 -16.54 -0.70
C GLY A 55 -2.74 -17.59 -0.49
N LEU A 56 -1.48 -17.18 -0.68
CA LEU A 56 -0.32 -18.05 -0.45
C LEU A 56 -0.16 -18.42 1.02
N ALA A 57 -0.33 -17.45 1.94
CA ALA A 57 -0.24 -17.70 3.38
C ALA A 57 -1.30 -18.69 3.87
N VAL A 58 -2.54 -18.51 3.41
CA VAL A 58 -3.65 -19.44 3.66
C VAL A 58 -3.27 -20.84 3.15
N GLN A 59 -2.87 -20.96 1.88
CA GLN A 59 -2.50 -22.26 1.30
C GLN A 59 -1.37 -22.96 2.06
N SER A 60 -0.29 -22.24 2.39
CA SER A 60 0.84 -22.77 3.16
C SER A 60 0.41 -23.35 4.50
N THR A 61 -0.47 -22.62 5.21
CA THR A 61 -1.02 -23.04 6.51
C THR A 61 -1.79 -24.37 6.41
N TYR A 62 -2.55 -24.57 5.33
CA TYR A 62 -3.35 -25.79 5.15
C TYR A 62 -2.58 -26.95 4.51
N SER A 63 -1.58 -26.68 3.67
CA SER A 63 -0.71 -27.73 3.12
C SER A 63 0.14 -28.38 4.21
N SER A 64 0.69 -27.59 5.14
CA SER A 64 1.44 -28.14 6.28
C SER A 64 0.58 -29.03 7.20
N LYS A 65 -0.71 -28.68 7.40
CA LYS A 65 -1.66 -29.54 8.13
C LYS A 65 -2.03 -30.82 7.38
N ARG A 66 -2.02 -30.82 6.04
CA ARG A 66 -2.27 -32.03 5.23
C ARG A 66 -1.17 -33.07 5.40
N ASP A 67 0.09 -32.64 5.46
CA ASP A 67 1.22 -33.56 5.63
C ASP A 67 1.18 -34.26 7.01
N HIS A 68 0.66 -33.58 8.03
CA HIS A 68 0.46 -34.17 9.35
C HIS A 68 -0.76 -35.11 9.44
N LEU A 69 -1.83 -34.83 8.70
CA LEU A 69 -3.09 -35.60 8.73
C LEU A 69 -3.08 -36.86 7.84
N GLN A 70 -2.14 -36.99 6.88
CA GLN A 70 -2.01 -38.24 6.10
C GLN A 70 -1.70 -39.50 6.95
N ARG A 71 -1.40 -39.35 8.24
CA ARG A 71 -1.27 -40.46 9.20
C ARG A 71 -2.59 -40.99 9.79
N GLY A 72 -3.75 -40.40 9.50
CA GLY A 72 -5.05 -40.94 9.94
C GLY A 72 -6.25 -40.29 9.23
N GLN A 73 -7.08 -41.12 8.57
CA GLN A 73 -8.37 -40.86 7.91
C GLN A 73 -8.63 -39.47 7.25
N ARG A 74 -8.86 -39.48 5.94
CA ARG A 74 -9.07 -38.28 5.09
C ARG A 74 -10.47 -37.66 5.24
N LEU A 75 -10.54 -36.43 5.73
CA LEU A 75 -11.61 -35.47 5.44
C LEU A 75 -11.03 -34.37 4.53
N SER A 76 -11.47 -34.31 3.27
CA SER A 76 -10.98 -33.34 2.29
C SER A 76 -11.96 -32.17 2.15
N SER A 77 -11.82 -31.14 2.99
CA SER A 77 -12.49 -29.86 2.78
C SER A 77 -11.55 -28.89 2.06
N ARG A 78 -11.97 -28.37 0.89
CA ARG A 78 -11.28 -27.27 0.21
C ARG A 78 -11.74 -25.95 0.81
N MET A 79 -10.83 -25.18 1.39
CA MET A 79 -11.15 -23.82 1.85
C MET A 79 -11.34 -22.91 0.64
N PRO A 80 -12.43 -22.14 0.57
CA PRO A 80 -12.56 -21.08 -0.42
C PRO A 80 -11.46 -20.02 -0.19
N GLY A 81 -11.02 -19.37 -1.28
CA GLY A 81 -10.01 -18.33 -1.20
C GLY A 81 -10.44 -17.13 -0.33
N PRO A 82 -9.49 -16.42 0.29
CA PRO A 82 -9.80 -15.23 1.07
C PRO A 82 -10.45 -14.16 0.18
N LYS A 83 -11.45 -13.46 0.71
CA LYS A 83 -12.07 -12.30 0.06
C LYS A 83 -11.70 -11.04 0.83
N VAL A 84 -11.24 -10.03 0.10
CA VAL A 84 -10.96 -8.70 0.63
C VAL A 84 -12.02 -7.76 0.09
N TYR A 85 -12.64 -6.99 0.97
CA TYR A 85 -13.70 -6.04 0.63
C TYR A 85 -13.20 -4.62 0.82
N LEU A 86 -13.57 -3.73 -0.08
CA LEU A 86 -13.32 -2.31 0.10
C LEU A 86 -14.33 -1.74 1.10
N PRO A 87 -13.99 -0.69 1.86
CA PRO A 87 -14.86 -0.17 2.92
C PRO A 87 -16.30 0.13 2.47
N TRP A 88 -16.47 0.66 1.25
CA TRP A 88 -17.79 1.01 0.69
C TRP A 88 -18.57 -0.18 0.10
N GLU A 89 -17.95 -1.35 -0.06
CA GLU A 89 -18.66 -2.57 -0.51
C GLU A 89 -19.38 -3.27 0.66
N VAL A 90 -19.02 -2.92 1.89
CA VAL A 90 -19.61 -3.48 3.12
C VAL A 90 -20.97 -2.86 3.42
N ASP A 91 -21.15 -1.57 3.14
CA ASP A 91 -22.40 -0.83 3.38
C ASP A 91 -23.54 -1.18 2.41
N SER A 92 -23.29 -2.06 1.43
CA SER A 92 -24.26 -2.45 0.39
C SER A 92 -24.99 -3.77 0.68
N ARG A 93 -24.91 -4.31 1.90
CA ARG A 93 -25.49 -5.61 2.30
C ARG A 93 -26.46 -5.52 3.46
#